data_AF-A0A955JSR5-F1
#
_entry.id   AF-A0A955JSR5-F1
#
_cell.length_a   1.000
_cell.length_b   1.000
_cell.length_c   1.000
_cell.angle_alpha   90.00
_cell.angle_beta   90.00
_cell.angle_gamma   90.00
#
_symmetry.space_group_name_H-M   'P 1'
#
loop_
_entity.id
_entity.type
_entity.pdbx_description
1 polymer ?
#
loop_
_entity_poly.entity_id
_entity_poly.type
_entity_poly.pdbx_seq_one_letter_code
_entity_poly.pdbx_strand_id
1 'polypeptide(L)'
;MSVKQHLDQIKHSWTAAFVVIAFTAVAGLVLLQTAFAATGSVYLSPSSTSMAHGSSVTLSLRINPGATVDGVQATINFDSSELQYVSLSTSSSAFPIQLSQSVGSSSIQLSRGDLSGGV
;
A
#
# COMPACT_ATOMS: atom_id res chain seq x y z
N MET A 1 -1.91 66.38 -11.45
CA MET A 1 -1.86 64.99 -10.91
C MET A 1 -0.42 64.52 -11.05
N SER A 2 0.28 64.30 -9.94
CA SER A 2 1.75 64.18 -9.93
C SER A 2 2.21 62.79 -10.35
N VAL A 3 3.24 62.71 -11.21
CA VAL A 3 3.83 61.45 -11.73
C VAL A 3 4.21 60.48 -10.61
N LYS A 4 4.56 60.99 -9.42
CA LYS A 4 4.81 60.18 -8.21
C LYS A 4 3.57 59.41 -7.74
N GLN A 5 2.38 60.02 -7.77
CA GLN A 5 1.13 59.34 -7.38
C GLN A 5 0.75 58.22 -8.36
N HIS A 6 1.11 58.34 -9.63
CA HIS A 6 0.88 57.30 -10.64
C HIS A 6 1.86 56.12 -10.47
N LEU A 7 3.11 56.40 -10.10
CA LEU A 7 4.14 55.38 -9.86
C LEU A 7 3.89 54.57 -8.58
N ASP A 8 3.36 55.19 -7.53
CA ASP A 8 3.10 54.49 -6.26
C ASP A 8 1.85 53.59 -6.33
N GLN A 9 0.83 53.96 -7.13
CA GLN A 9 -0.34 53.12 -7.41
C GLN A 9 0.03 51.83 -8.17
N ILE A 10 0.97 51.90 -9.12
CA ILE A 10 1.43 50.73 -9.90
C ILE A 10 2.22 49.74 -9.03
N LYS A 11 3.06 50.24 -8.12
CA LYS A 11 3.84 49.39 -7.20
C LYS A 11 2.97 48.65 -6.18
N HIS A 12 1.90 49.31 -5.70
CA HIS A 12 0.94 48.71 -4.77
C HIS A 12 0.07 47.64 -5.45
N SER A 13 -0.28 47.85 -6.73
CA SER A 13 -1.04 46.88 -7.53
C SER A 13 -0.22 45.63 -7.86
N TRP A 14 1.09 45.77 -8.11
CA TRP A 14 2.00 44.64 -8.33
C TRP A 14 2.21 43.79 -7.07
N THR A 15 2.43 44.42 -5.91
CA THR A 15 2.64 43.68 -4.65
C THR A 15 1.40 42.92 -4.20
N ALA A 16 0.20 43.51 -4.34
CA ALA A 16 -1.06 42.83 -4.08
C ALA A 16 -1.29 41.62 -5.01
N ALA A 17 -0.99 41.77 -6.31
CA ALA A 17 -1.10 40.67 -7.27
C ALA A 17 -0.14 39.50 -6.96
N PHE A 18 1.10 39.79 -6.58
CA PHE A 18 2.07 38.75 -6.20
C PHE A 18 1.66 38.00 -4.92
N VAL A 19 1.12 38.69 -3.92
CA VAL A 19 0.67 38.06 -2.66
C VAL A 19 -0.54 37.16 -2.90
N VAL A 20 -1.50 37.55 -3.74
CA VAL A 20 -2.70 36.73 -4.06
C VAL A 20 -2.34 35.48 -4.86
N ILE A 21 -1.41 35.58 -5.82
CA ILE A 21 -0.92 34.42 -6.59
C ILE A 21 -0.14 33.46 -5.69
N ALA A 22 0.69 33.98 -4.78
CA ALA A 22 1.40 33.16 -3.81
C ALA A 22 0.44 32.43 -2.84
N PHE A 23 -0.61 33.10 -2.36
CA PHE A 23 -1.60 32.49 -1.46
C PHE A 23 -2.44 31.40 -2.14
N THR A 24 -2.84 31.62 -3.40
CA THR A 24 -3.63 30.64 -4.18
C THR A 24 -2.79 29.44 -4.61
N ALA A 25 -1.51 29.65 -4.96
CA ALA A 25 -0.59 28.55 -5.26
C ALA A 25 -0.32 27.66 -4.04
N VAL A 26 -0.13 28.26 -2.85
CA VAL A 26 0.11 27.51 -1.60
C VAL A 26 -1.17 26.79 -1.14
N ALA A 27 -2.34 27.43 -1.20
CA ALA A 27 -3.61 26.78 -0.87
C ALA A 27 -3.96 25.63 -1.83
N GLY A 28 -3.68 25.79 -3.12
CA GLY A 28 -3.87 24.73 -4.11
C GLY A 28 -2.93 23.54 -3.93
N LEU A 29 -1.70 23.78 -3.47
CA LEU A 29 -0.71 22.72 -3.19
C LEU A 29 -1.05 21.93 -1.92
N VAL A 30 -1.59 22.60 -0.89
CA VAL A 30 -2.00 21.98 0.38
C VAL A 30 -3.23 21.07 0.21
N LEU A 31 -4.13 21.37 -0.75
CA LEU A 31 -5.35 20.58 -0.99
C LEU A 31 -5.12 19.28 -1.80
N LEU A 32 -3.90 19.02 -2.30
CA LEU A 32 -3.60 17.86 -3.14
C LEU A 32 -2.90 16.71 -2.39
N GLN A 33 -2.66 16.84 -1.09
CA GLN A 33 -1.95 15.83 -0.30
C GLN A 33 -2.89 15.00 0.58
N THR A 34 -3.83 14.29 -0.02
CA THR A 34 -4.54 13.21 0.68
C THR A 34 -3.66 11.96 0.64
N ALA A 35 -2.97 11.67 1.75
CA ALA A 35 -2.34 10.38 1.96
C ALA A 35 -3.35 9.42 2.61
N PHE A 36 -3.81 8.41 1.86
CA PHE A 36 -4.52 7.29 2.47
C PHE A 36 -3.50 6.38 3.14
N ALA A 37 -3.51 6.33 4.47
CA ALA A 37 -2.77 5.30 5.19
C ALA A 37 -3.45 3.95 4.88
N ALA A 38 -2.70 2.99 4.33
CA ALA A 38 -3.17 1.62 4.24
C ALA A 38 -3.34 1.09 5.67
N THR A 39 -4.58 0.88 6.11
CA THR A 39 -4.93 0.36 7.45
C THR A 39 -4.81 -1.16 7.54
N GLY A 40 -4.41 -1.81 6.43
CA GLY A 40 -4.27 -3.25 6.35
C GLY A 40 -3.03 -3.79 7.05
N SER A 41 -3.14 -4.98 7.64
CA SER A 41 -2.03 -5.73 8.21
C SER A 41 -1.94 -7.12 7.59
N VAL A 42 -0.71 -7.61 7.45
CA VAL A 42 -0.39 -8.97 7.01
C VAL A 42 0.50 -9.59 8.07
N TYR A 43 0.20 -10.82 8.47
CA TYR A 43 0.96 -11.50 9.52
C TYR A 43 1.02 -13.01 9.30
N LEU A 44 2.10 -13.60 9.78
CA LEU A 44 2.31 -15.04 9.83
C LEU A 44 2.03 -15.54 11.25
N SER A 45 1.40 -16.71 11.35
CA SER A 45 1.17 -17.39 12.62
C SER A 45 1.60 -18.86 12.52
N PRO A 46 2.50 -19.34 13.40
CA PRO A 46 3.24 -18.57 14.40
C PRO A 46 4.20 -17.54 13.75
N SER A 47 4.50 -16.46 14.47
CA SER A 47 5.45 -15.43 14.00
C SER A 47 6.92 -15.84 14.18
N SER A 48 7.18 -16.78 15.08
CA SER A 48 8.48 -17.44 15.27
C SER A 48 8.27 -18.84 15.84
N THR A 49 9.19 -19.73 15.52
CA THR A 49 9.26 -21.07 16.11
C THR A 49 10.69 -21.59 16.00
N SER A 50 11.05 -22.56 16.84
CA SER A 50 12.30 -23.31 16.73
C SER A 50 11.96 -24.74 16.31
N MET A 51 12.59 -25.22 15.24
CA MET A 51 12.32 -26.52 14.66
C MET A 51 13.63 -27.30 14.51
N ALA A 52 13.58 -28.62 14.69
CA ALA A 52 14.71 -29.48 14.35
C ALA A 52 14.80 -29.65 12.82
N HIS A 53 16.02 -29.83 12.30
CA HIS A 53 16.22 -30.17 10.89
C HIS A 53 15.38 -31.38 10.48
N GLY A 54 14.77 -31.30 9.29
CA GLY A 54 13.90 -32.35 8.75
C GLY A 54 12.47 -32.35 9.31
N SER A 55 12.15 -31.49 10.28
CA SER A 55 10.77 -31.29 10.73
C SER A 55 10.01 -30.34 9.81
N SER A 56 8.69 -30.51 9.71
CA SER A 56 7.81 -29.59 8.97
C SER A 56 7.08 -28.65 9.91
N VAL A 57 6.89 -27.40 9.51
CA VAL A 57 6.07 -26.40 10.19
C VAL A 57 5.00 -25.88 9.24
N THR A 58 3.79 -25.65 9.76
CA THR A 58 2.72 -24.97 9.02
C THR A 58 2.64 -23.51 9.48
N LEU A 59 2.86 -22.58 8.54
CA LEU A 59 2.67 -21.15 8.76
C LEU A 59 1.34 -20.71 8.15
N SER A 60 0.52 -20.05 8.94
CA SER A 60 -0.71 -19.42 8.47
C SER A 60 -0.43 -17.98 8.05
N LEU A 61 -0.56 -17.68 6.76
CA LEU A 61 -0.58 -16.31 6.26
C LEU A 61 -1.97 -15.73 6.42
N ARG A 62 -2.07 -14.62 7.16
CA ARG A 62 -3.33 -13.93 7.44
C ARG A 62 -3.23 -12.48 7.06
N ILE A 63 -4.38 -11.93 6.68
CA ILE A 63 -4.53 -10.52 6.40
C ILE A 63 -5.70 -9.95 7.20
N ASN A 64 -5.59 -8.70 7.59
CA ASN A 64 -6.72 -7.86 7.98
C ASN A 64 -6.63 -6.61 7.11
N PRO A 65 -7.39 -6.52 6.00
CA PRO A 65 -7.24 -5.45 5.01
C PRO A 65 -7.71 -4.07 5.50
N GLY A 66 -8.42 -3.98 6.63
CA GLY A 66 -8.95 -2.72 7.16
C GLY A 66 -10.14 -2.14 6.38
N ALA A 67 -10.45 -2.68 5.20
CA ALA A 67 -11.61 -2.41 4.37
C ALA A 67 -11.98 -3.66 3.57
N THR A 68 -13.14 -3.67 2.92
CA THR A 68 -13.53 -4.75 1.99
C THR A 68 -12.58 -4.80 0.81
N VAL A 69 -12.11 -5.99 0.46
CA VAL A 69 -11.27 -6.24 -0.72
C VAL A 69 -11.74 -7.52 -1.41
N ASP A 70 -11.70 -7.55 -2.74
CA ASP A 70 -12.09 -8.71 -3.54
C ASP A 70 -10.89 -9.64 -3.84
N GLY A 71 -9.67 -9.18 -3.53
CA GLY A 71 -8.46 -9.89 -3.87
C GLY A 71 -7.29 -9.57 -2.95
N VAL A 72 -6.37 -10.52 -2.90
CA VAL A 72 -5.15 -10.46 -2.10
C VAL A 72 -3.98 -10.99 -2.89
N GLN A 73 -2.82 -10.37 -2.70
CA GLN A 73 -1.55 -10.86 -3.23
C GLN A 73 -0.51 -10.86 -2.11
N ALA A 74 0.31 -11.90 -2.08
CA ALA A 74 1.40 -12.02 -1.14
C ALA A 74 2.62 -12.67 -1.80
N THR A 75 3.78 -12.17 -1.39
CA THR A 75 5.08 -12.79 -1.66
C THR A 75 5.68 -13.21 -0.32
N ILE A 76 5.99 -14.49 -0.19
CA ILE A 76 6.66 -15.04 0.97
C ILE A 76 8.08 -15.37 0.54
N ASN A 77 9.07 -14.79 1.20
CA ASN A 77 10.48 -15.07 0.99
C ASN A 77 11.01 -15.91 2.16
N PHE A 78 11.85 -16.88 1.87
CA PHE A 78 12.48 -17.73 2.87
C PHE A 78 13.91 -18.07 2.45
N ASP A 79 14.77 -18.37 3.42
CA ASP A 79 16.11 -18.88 3.14
C ASP A 79 16.02 -20.33 2.69
N SER A 80 16.37 -20.60 1.42
CA SER A 80 16.32 -21.94 0.83
C SER A 80 17.40 -22.89 1.34
N SER A 81 18.39 -22.38 2.10
CA SER A 81 19.38 -23.22 2.78
C SER A 81 18.87 -23.77 4.13
N GLU A 82 17.86 -23.13 4.72
CA GLU A 82 17.26 -23.50 6.00
C GLU A 82 15.87 -24.12 5.86
N LEU A 83 15.07 -23.62 4.90
CA LEU A 83 13.67 -23.98 4.73
C LEU A 83 13.39 -24.46 3.30
N GLN A 84 12.46 -25.41 3.20
CA GLN A 84 11.94 -25.92 1.95
C GLN A 84 10.42 -25.79 1.93
N TYR A 85 9.88 -25.29 0.81
CA TYR A 85 8.43 -25.34 0.58
C TYR A 85 7.98 -26.79 0.38
N VAL A 86 7.00 -27.22 1.18
CA VAL A 86 6.41 -28.57 1.10
C VAL A 86 5.07 -28.54 0.38
N SER A 87 4.14 -27.71 0.87
CA SER A 87 2.79 -27.59 0.30
C SER A 87 2.10 -26.30 0.74
N LEU A 88 0.98 -26.00 0.08
CA LEU A 88 0.07 -24.91 0.41
C LEU A 88 -1.33 -25.49 0.64
N SER A 89 -1.96 -25.12 1.76
CA SER A 89 -3.37 -25.40 2.02
C SER A 89 -4.18 -24.12 1.96
N THR A 90 -5.28 -24.16 1.21
CA THR A 90 -6.12 -23.00 0.89
C THR A 90 -7.55 -23.13 1.39
N SER A 91 -7.89 -24.25 2.02
CA SER A 91 -9.26 -24.69 2.34
C SER A 91 -10.02 -23.75 3.30
N SER A 92 -9.32 -22.96 4.11
CA SER A 92 -9.91 -22.04 5.09
C SER A 92 -9.83 -20.56 4.68
N SER A 93 -9.44 -20.27 3.45
CA SER A 93 -9.29 -18.89 2.99
C SER A 93 -10.64 -18.26 2.67
N ALA A 94 -10.79 -16.99 3.06
CA ALA A 94 -11.90 -16.14 2.63
C ALA A 94 -11.86 -15.79 1.12
N PHE A 95 -10.73 -16.06 0.44
CA PHE A 95 -10.54 -15.81 -1.00
C PHE A 95 -10.43 -17.15 -1.72
N PRO A 96 -11.56 -17.80 -2.10
CA PRO A 96 -11.55 -19.18 -2.57
C PRO A 96 -10.85 -19.36 -3.93
N ILE A 97 -10.87 -18.34 -4.79
CA ILE A 97 -10.34 -18.42 -6.14
C ILE A 97 -8.83 -18.18 -6.13
N GLN A 98 -8.06 -19.06 -6.77
CA GLN A 98 -6.65 -18.82 -7.03
C GLN A 98 -6.52 -18.08 -8.36
N LEU A 99 -5.97 -16.86 -8.32
CA LEU A 99 -5.74 -16.03 -9.50
C LEU A 99 -4.35 -16.29 -10.10
N SER A 100 -3.35 -16.50 -9.25
CA SER A 100 -2.00 -16.87 -9.65
C SER A 100 -1.26 -17.57 -8.50
N GLN A 101 -0.37 -18.50 -8.84
CA GLN A 101 0.57 -19.10 -7.90
C GLN A 101 1.88 -19.40 -8.63
N SER A 102 3.00 -18.99 -8.03
CA SER A 102 4.34 -19.36 -8.47
C SER A 102 5.18 -19.73 -7.26
N VAL A 103 5.89 -20.86 -7.35
CA VAL A 103 6.80 -21.33 -6.30
C VAL A 103 8.20 -21.40 -6.90
N GLY A 104 9.08 -20.52 -6.44
CA GLY A 104 10.50 -20.53 -6.73
C GLY A 104 11.30 -21.22 -5.62
N SER A 105 12.62 -21.21 -5.74
CA SER A 105 13.54 -21.83 -4.78
C SER A 105 13.53 -21.18 -3.41
N SER A 106 13.35 -19.85 -3.34
CA SER A 106 13.40 -19.04 -2.11
C SER A 106 12.20 -18.10 -1.96
N SER A 107 11.17 -18.26 -2.80
CA SER A 107 10.01 -17.39 -2.79
C SER A 107 8.75 -18.11 -3.24
N ILE A 108 7.62 -17.81 -2.61
CA ILE A 108 6.27 -18.20 -3.01
C ILE A 108 5.51 -16.92 -3.32
N GLN A 109 4.94 -16.83 -4.53
CA GLN A 109 4.01 -15.77 -4.91
C GLN A 109 2.62 -16.38 -5.02
N LEU A 110 1.64 -15.72 -4.39
CA LEU A 110 0.27 -16.17 -4.35
C LEU A 110 -0.68 -14.98 -4.52
N SER A 111 -1.59 -15.10 -5.48
CA SER A 111 -2.70 -14.16 -5.65
C SER A 111 -4.02 -14.91 -5.61
N ARG A 112 -4.96 -14.43 -4.79
CA ARG A 112 -6.28 -15.04 -4.61
C ARG A 112 -7.38 -13.99 -4.61
N GLY A 113 -8.61 -14.41 -4.89
CA GLY A 113 -9.76 -13.52 -4.89
C GLY A 113 -11.07 -14.19 -4.50
N ASP A 114 -12.06 -13.34 -4.32
CA ASP A 114 -13.47 -13.67 -4.20
C ASP A 114 -14.22 -12.92 -5.31
N LEU A 115 -14.79 -13.67 -6.25
CA LEU A 115 -15.52 -13.12 -7.41
C LEU A 115 -17.02 -12.97 -7.14
N SER A 116 -17.46 -13.11 -5.88
CA SER A 116 -18.86 -12.89 -5.49
C SER A 116 -19.25 -11.41 -5.42
N GLY A 117 -18.28 -10.49 -5.44
CA GLY A 117 -18.49 -9.07 -5.69
C GLY A 117 -18.97 -8.87 -7.12
N GLY A 118 -20.29 -8.81 -7.30
CA GLY A 118 -20.96 -8.73 -8.60
C GLY A 118 -20.42 -7.63 -9.50
N VAL A 119 -20.27 -7.96 -10.78
CA VAL A 119 -20.03 -7.01 -11.88
C VAL A 119 -21.20 -6.06 -12.08
#